data_AF-A0A075JVH9-F1
#
_entry.id   AF-A0A075JVH9-F1
#
_cell.length_a   1.000
_cell.length_b   1.000
_cell.length_c   1.000
_cell.angle_alpha   90.00
_cell.angle_beta   90.00
_cell.angle_gamma   90.00
#
_symmetry.space_group_name_H-M   'P 1'
#
loop_
_entity.id
_entity.type
_entity.pdbx_description
1 polymer ?
#
loop_
_entity_poly.entity_id
_entity_poly.type
_entity_poly.pdbx_seq_one_letter_code
_entity_poly.pdbx_strand_id
1 'polypeptide(L)'
;MKKHLNKKKKAAFSVFKSFFFFLKANCILGIVLLLFLINYKSWDWDGADYIYIFMLFPQAFLVLLAIIAGFRKTENKFTYHFRNSRNEWIGLVSAITAVLLFSLLFLGAGVAFPSTVVFLAITTNFMVAAFSVIFHPLTIALYEANVFDKCNTKMDYFYKYIAIFTTGINYHTQQLLRSVPLVINKLLAVIFVLLLIWQLFGVNMIFGD
;
A
#
# COMPACT_ATOMS: atom_id res chain seq x y z
N MET A 1 1.31 -49.42 15.20
CA MET A 1 0.66 -48.25 14.56
C MET A 1 1.09 -46.96 15.28
N LYS A 2 2.22 -46.36 14.88
CA LYS A 2 2.76 -45.13 15.51
C LYS A 2 2.04 -43.91 14.94
N LYS A 3 1.20 -43.26 15.74
CA LYS A 3 0.62 -41.93 15.45
C LYS A 3 1.75 -40.91 15.39
N HIS A 4 2.15 -40.50 14.18
CA HIS A 4 2.89 -39.25 13.98
C HIS A 4 1.95 -38.08 14.24
N LEU A 5 1.82 -37.71 15.52
CA LEU A 5 1.31 -36.39 15.91
C LEU A 5 2.30 -35.35 15.40
N ASN A 6 2.00 -34.81 14.23
CA ASN A 6 2.71 -33.69 13.64
C ASN A 6 2.51 -32.48 14.57
N LYS A 7 3.45 -32.26 15.51
CA LYS A 7 3.49 -31.10 16.39
C LYS A 7 3.51 -29.86 15.51
N LYS A 8 2.36 -29.18 15.36
CA LYS A 8 2.29 -27.83 14.77
C LYS A 8 3.24 -26.94 15.59
N LYS A 9 4.49 -26.76 15.12
CA LYS A 9 5.41 -25.78 15.71
C LYS A 9 4.68 -24.43 15.69
N LYS A 10 4.43 -23.88 16.88
CA LYS A 10 3.98 -22.49 17.04
C LYS A 10 5.02 -21.61 16.36
N ALA A 11 4.57 -20.65 15.55
CA ALA A 11 5.49 -19.70 14.93
C ALA A 11 6.12 -18.88 16.05
N ALA A 12 7.45 -18.94 16.20
CA ALA A 12 8.15 -18.03 17.09
C ALA A 12 8.12 -16.62 16.49
N PHE A 13 7.98 -15.60 17.35
CA PHE A 13 8.02 -14.20 16.94
C PHE A 13 9.39 -13.86 16.35
N SER A 14 9.40 -13.12 15.24
CA SER A 14 10.62 -12.64 14.59
C SER A 14 10.70 -11.11 14.62
N VAL A 15 11.56 -10.59 15.49
CA VAL A 15 11.86 -9.15 15.61
C VAL A 15 12.33 -8.57 14.27
N PHE A 16 13.21 -9.30 13.56
CA PHE A 16 13.75 -8.85 12.28
C PHE A 16 12.68 -8.65 11.21
N LYS A 17 11.69 -9.55 11.12
CA LYS A 17 10.57 -9.41 10.17
C LYS A 17 9.70 -8.20 10.51
N SER A 18 9.40 -8.01 11.80
CA SER A 18 8.64 -6.86 12.30
C SER A 18 9.35 -5.55 11.95
N PHE A 19 10.64 -5.45 12.29
CA PHE A 19 11.44 -4.26 12.01
C PHE A 19 11.53 -3.95 10.51
N PHE A 20 11.82 -4.95 9.67
CA PHE A 20 11.95 -4.74 8.23
C PHE A 20 10.63 -4.34 7.57
N PHE A 21 9.50 -4.86 8.05
CA PHE A 21 8.18 -4.40 7.62
C PHE A 21 7.96 -2.93 7.99
N PHE A 22 8.22 -2.58 9.25
CA PHE A 22 8.04 -1.21 9.74
C PHE A 22 8.93 -0.20 8.98
N LEU A 23 10.18 -0.57 8.70
CA LEU A 23 11.11 0.24 7.92
C LEU A 23 10.58 0.46 6.50
N LYS A 24 10.13 -0.59 5.82
CA LYS A 24 9.55 -0.49 4.47
C LYS A 24 8.35 0.45 4.43
N ALA A 25 7.44 0.34 5.39
CA ALA A 25 6.27 1.21 5.48
C ALA A 25 6.68 2.68 5.68
N ASN A 26 7.67 2.95 6.55
CA ASN A 26 8.18 4.29 6.76
C ASN A 26 8.97 4.84 5.56
N CYS A 27 9.63 3.99 4.76
CA CYS A 27 10.22 4.44 3.49
C CYS A 27 9.14 4.95 2.52
N ILE A 28 7.98 4.29 2.45
CA ILE A 28 6.85 4.76 1.64
C ILE A 28 6.34 6.11 2.16
N LEU A 29 6.15 6.24 3.48
CA LEU A 29 5.77 7.53 4.08
C LEU A 29 6.81 8.62 3.82
N GLY A 30 8.11 8.29 3.83
CA GLY A 30 9.18 9.23 3.47
C GLY A 30 9.06 9.73 2.02
N ILE A 31 8.72 8.85 1.07
CA ILE A 31 8.45 9.25 -0.32
C ILE A 31 7.23 10.17 -0.40
N VAL A 32 6.16 9.85 0.34
CA VAL A 32 4.97 10.71 0.44
C VAL A 32 5.32 12.09 0.98
N LEU A 33 6.11 12.17 2.05
CA LEU A 33 6.57 13.42 2.63
C LEU A 33 7.36 14.26 1.61
N LEU A 34 8.26 13.64 0.85
CA LEU A 34 9.00 14.33 -0.21
C LEU A 34 8.06 14.90 -1.29
N LEU A 35 7.02 14.17 -1.67
CA LEU A 35 6.02 14.64 -2.63
C LEU A 35 5.19 15.81 -2.11
N PHE A 36 4.93 15.90 -0.80
CA PHE A 36 4.32 17.09 -0.22
C PHE A 36 5.28 18.26 -0.15
N LEU A 37 6.54 18.03 0.26
CA LEU A 37 7.56 19.07 0.42
C LEU A 37 7.89 19.80 -0.89
N ILE A 38 7.77 19.14 -2.04
CA ILE A 38 7.93 19.79 -3.35
C ILE A 38 6.96 20.98 -3.49
N ASN A 39 5.78 20.89 -2.88
CA ASN A 39 4.71 21.89 -2.95
C ASN A 39 4.54 22.70 -1.67
N TYR A 40 5.60 22.88 -0.87
CA TYR A 40 5.50 23.60 0.42
C TYR A 40 4.94 25.02 0.31
N LYS A 41 5.10 25.67 -0.85
CA LYS A 41 4.56 27.03 -1.11
C LYS A 41 3.07 27.06 -1.37
N SER A 42 2.47 25.90 -1.63
CA SER A 42 1.04 25.72 -1.91
C SER A 42 0.29 25.15 -0.72
N TRP A 43 0.96 24.98 0.42
CA TRP A 43 0.30 24.56 1.65
C TRP A 43 -0.47 25.74 2.25
N ASP A 44 -1.54 25.41 2.98
CA ASP A 44 -2.24 26.40 3.80
C ASP A 44 -1.40 26.80 5.03
N TRP A 45 -1.84 27.83 5.75
CA TRP A 45 -1.11 28.44 6.88
C TRP A 45 -0.76 27.45 8.00
N ASP A 46 -1.59 26.44 8.23
CA ASP A 46 -1.39 25.32 9.18
C ASP A 46 -1.02 23.99 8.49
N GLY A 47 -0.71 24.01 7.19
CA GLY A 47 -0.40 22.81 6.42
C GLY A 47 0.79 22.00 6.96
N ALA A 48 1.75 22.65 7.62
CA ALA A 48 2.86 21.97 8.31
C ALA A 48 2.38 21.10 9.47
N ASP A 49 1.41 21.58 10.25
CA ASP A 49 0.81 20.84 11.37
C ASP A 49 0.03 19.63 10.84
N TYR A 50 -0.72 19.81 9.74
CA TYR A 50 -1.44 18.71 9.12
C TYR A 50 -0.51 17.65 8.50
N ILE A 51 0.66 18.02 7.99
CA ILE A 51 1.68 17.04 7.56
C ILE A 51 2.16 16.23 8.75
N TYR A 52 2.44 16.87 9.89
CA TYR A 52 2.85 16.15 11.10
C TYR A 52 1.78 15.15 11.55
N ILE A 53 0.52 15.58 11.60
CA ILE A 53 -0.63 14.72 11.92
C ILE A 53 -0.75 13.58 10.90
N PHE A 54 -0.68 13.90 9.60
CA PHE A 54 -0.76 12.94 8.50
C PHE A 54 0.31 11.84 8.64
N MET A 55 1.54 12.21 8.99
CA MET A 55 2.67 11.28 9.11
C MET A 55 2.63 10.44 10.39
N LEU A 56 2.10 10.98 11.49
CA LEU A 56 2.04 10.30 12.78
C LEU A 56 0.83 9.41 12.95
N PHE A 57 -0.34 9.83 12.47
CA PHE A 57 -1.59 9.10 12.65
C PHE A 57 -1.52 7.61 12.23
N PRO A 58 -0.92 7.25 11.07
CA PRO A 58 -0.87 5.85 10.66
C PRO A 58 0.13 5.00 11.46
N GLN A 59 1.01 5.61 12.28
CA GLN A 59 2.11 4.91 12.94
C GLN A 59 1.62 3.81 13.89
N ALA A 60 0.56 4.05 14.66
CA ALA A 60 -0.01 3.04 15.55
C ALA A 60 -0.47 1.79 14.78
N PHE A 61 -1.11 1.99 13.63
CA PHE A 61 -1.54 0.91 12.75
C PHE A 61 -0.35 0.19 12.10
N LEU A 62 0.68 0.93 11.69
CA LEU A 62 1.92 0.35 11.14
C LEU A 62 2.67 -0.49 12.17
N VAL A 63 2.74 -0.05 13.44
CA VAL A 63 3.31 -0.83 14.55
C VAL A 63 2.53 -2.12 14.75
N LEU A 64 1.19 -2.05 14.73
CA LEU A 64 0.35 -3.24 14.84
C LEU A 64 0.59 -4.23 13.69
N LEU A 65 0.65 -3.74 12.44
CA LEU A 65 0.98 -4.58 11.28
C LEU A 65 2.40 -5.17 11.36
N ALA A 66 3.37 -4.44 11.89
CA ALA A 66 4.72 -4.91 12.12
C ALA A 66 4.74 -6.08 13.12
N ILE A 67 4.00 -5.98 14.22
CA ILE A 67 3.84 -7.06 15.21
C ILE A 67 3.23 -8.30 14.54
N ILE A 68 2.17 -8.13 13.74
CA ILE A 68 1.54 -9.23 12.99
C ILE A 68 2.56 -9.87 12.04
N ALA A 69 3.35 -9.07 11.32
CA ALA A 69 4.40 -9.55 10.43
C ALA A 69 5.47 -10.39 11.17
N GLY A 70 5.75 -10.07 12.43
CA GLY A 70 6.66 -10.83 13.28
C GLY A 70 6.15 -12.24 13.62
N PHE A 71 4.83 -12.45 13.72
CA PHE A 71 4.21 -13.76 13.95
C PHE A 71 3.94 -14.56 12.66
N ARG A 72 3.97 -13.90 11.49
CA ARG A 72 3.67 -14.53 10.20
C ARG A 72 4.68 -15.64 9.87
N LYS A 73 4.15 -16.84 9.62
CA LYS A 73 4.94 -17.94 9.04
C LYS A 73 5.39 -17.56 7.65
N THR A 74 6.60 -17.96 7.29
CA THR A 74 7.12 -17.73 5.93
C THR A 74 6.27 -18.56 4.97
N GLU A 75 5.37 -17.92 4.22
CA GLU A 75 4.64 -18.54 3.12
C GLU A 75 5.51 -18.60 1.87
N ASN A 76 5.11 -19.42 0.89
CA ASN A 76 5.77 -19.50 -0.41
C ASN A 76 5.93 -18.08 -0.97
N LYS A 77 7.19 -17.70 -1.23
CA LYS A 77 7.50 -16.37 -1.74
C LYS A 77 7.07 -16.31 -3.20
N PHE A 78 6.00 -15.59 -3.49
CA PHE A 78 5.80 -15.06 -4.83
C PHE A 78 7.00 -14.18 -5.18
N THR A 79 7.68 -14.49 -6.27
CA THR A 79 8.86 -13.76 -6.72
C THR A 79 8.46 -12.76 -7.78
N TYR A 80 8.89 -11.52 -7.63
CA TYR A 80 8.77 -10.55 -8.73
C TYR A 80 9.62 -11.01 -9.91
N HIS A 81 8.98 -11.16 -11.07
CA HIS A 81 9.69 -11.39 -12.32
C HIS A 81 10.02 -10.03 -12.95
N PHE A 82 11.22 -9.53 -12.67
CA PHE A 82 11.82 -8.43 -13.40
C PHE A 82 12.76 -9.01 -14.46
N ARG A 83 12.60 -8.64 -15.72
CA ARG A 83 13.38 -9.17 -16.84
C ARG A 83 14.47 -8.18 -17.28
N ASN A 84 14.41 -6.94 -16.80
CA ASN A 84 15.21 -5.81 -17.23
C ASN A 84 15.24 -5.69 -18.77
N SER A 85 14.06 -5.77 -19.37
CA SER A 85 13.89 -5.76 -20.82
C SER A 85 13.42 -4.39 -21.32
N ARG A 86 13.64 -4.08 -22.60
CA ARG A 86 13.09 -2.86 -23.22
C ARG A 86 11.57 -2.74 -23.04
N ASN A 87 10.84 -3.86 -23.11
CA ASN A 87 9.39 -3.87 -22.93
C ASN A 87 8.98 -3.48 -21.51
N GLU A 88 9.77 -3.87 -20.51
CA GLU A 88 9.54 -3.55 -19.11
C GLU A 88 9.72 -2.06 -18.84
N TRP A 89 10.81 -1.47 -19.33
CA TRP A 89 11.04 -0.02 -19.23
C TRP A 89 9.96 0.79 -19.93
N ILE A 90 9.51 0.36 -21.12
CA ILE A 90 8.40 1.03 -21.82
C ILE A 90 7.12 0.95 -20.99
N GLY A 91 6.79 -0.23 -20.44
CA GLY A 91 5.63 -0.41 -19.57
C GLY A 91 5.70 0.41 -18.28
N LEU A 92 6.89 0.54 -17.69
CA LEU A 92 7.12 1.36 -16.50
C LEU A 92 6.90 2.85 -16.81
N VAL A 93 7.55 3.36 -17.86
CA VAL A 93 7.43 4.77 -18.25
C VAL A 93 5.99 5.09 -18.63
N SER A 94 5.31 4.22 -19.38
CA SER A 94 3.89 4.45 -19.74
C SER A 94 2.99 4.42 -18.50
N ALA A 95 3.24 3.54 -17.52
CA ALA A 95 2.48 3.50 -16.27
C ALA A 95 2.70 4.76 -15.43
N ILE A 96 3.95 5.22 -15.29
CA ILE A 96 4.27 6.48 -14.59
C ILE A 96 3.57 7.65 -15.27
N THR A 97 3.68 7.78 -16.60
CA THR A 97 3.00 8.84 -17.36
C THR A 97 1.49 8.79 -17.16
N ALA A 98 0.88 7.60 -17.22
CA ALA A 98 -0.56 7.45 -16.98
C ALA A 98 -0.96 7.84 -15.55
N VAL A 99 -0.19 7.44 -14.54
CA VAL A 99 -0.43 7.82 -13.14
C VAL A 99 -0.32 9.33 -12.94
N LEU A 100 0.72 9.95 -13.51
CA LEU A 100 0.92 11.40 -13.42
C LEU A 100 -0.24 12.14 -14.08
N LEU A 101 -0.60 11.79 -15.32
CA LEU A 101 -1.72 12.41 -16.04
C LEU A 101 -3.06 12.20 -15.31
N PHE A 102 -3.32 10.98 -14.85
CA PHE A 102 -4.57 10.68 -14.14
C PHE A 102 -4.65 11.37 -12.78
N SER A 103 -3.50 11.61 -12.13
CA SER A 103 -3.46 12.37 -10.88
C SER A 103 -3.89 13.84 -11.05
N LEU A 104 -3.77 14.41 -12.26
CA LEU A 104 -4.16 15.80 -12.52
C LEU A 104 -5.67 16.04 -12.32
N LEU A 105 -6.50 14.99 -12.31
CA LEU A 105 -7.90 15.08 -11.95
C LEU A 105 -8.12 15.68 -10.55
N PHE A 106 -7.14 15.53 -9.65
CA PHE A 106 -7.20 16.06 -8.29
C PHE A 106 -6.76 17.53 -8.16
N LEU A 107 -6.34 18.18 -9.24
CA LEU A 107 -6.13 19.64 -9.23
C LEU A 107 -7.42 20.38 -8.87
N GLY A 108 -8.58 19.86 -9.29
CA GLY A 108 -9.90 20.41 -8.93
C GLY A 108 -10.25 20.29 -7.45
N ALA A 109 -9.49 19.51 -6.67
CA ALA A 109 -9.62 19.40 -5.22
C ALA A 109 -8.62 20.29 -4.45
N GLY A 110 -7.97 21.25 -5.12
CA GLY A 110 -7.01 22.18 -4.51
C GLY A 110 -5.62 21.59 -4.25
N VAL A 111 -5.40 20.31 -4.51
CA VAL A 111 -4.10 19.66 -4.25
C VAL A 111 -3.11 19.99 -5.37
N ALA A 112 -1.96 20.56 -5.01
CA ALA A 112 -0.91 20.89 -5.96
C ALA A 112 -0.23 19.65 -6.56
N PHE A 113 0.06 19.66 -7.86
CA PHE A 113 0.89 18.63 -8.51
C PHE A 113 2.37 18.81 -8.12
N PRO A 114 3.16 17.76 -7.77
CA PRO A 114 2.87 16.33 -7.91
C PRO A 114 2.25 15.66 -6.67
N SER A 115 1.86 16.41 -5.63
CA SER A 115 1.20 15.85 -4.44
C SER A 115 -0.15 15.20 -4.75
N THR A 116 -0.79 15.56 -5.87
CA THR A 116 -1.95 14.86 -6.43
C THR A 116 -1.73 13.35 -6.63
N VAL A 117 -0.49 12.91 -6.86
CA VAL A 117 -0.13 11.48 -6.98
C VAL A 117 -0.36 10.74 -5.67
N VAL A 118 -0.05 11.38 -4.54
CA VAL A 118 -0.33 10.81 -3.21
C VAL A 118 -1.84 10.67 -3.03
N PHE A 119 -2.59 11.69 -3.40
CA PHE A 119 -4.04 11.67 -3.28
C PHE A 119 -4.67 10.54 -4.11
N LEU A 120 -4.20 10.36 -5.35
CA LEU A 120 -4.60 9.25 -6.22
C LEU A 120 -4.22 7.88 -5.61
N ALA A 121 -3.01 7.74 -5.06
CA ALA A 121 -2.54 6.50 -4.45
C ALA A 121 -3.42 6.10 -3.25
N ILE A 122 -3.75 7.05 -2.37
CA ILE A 122 -4.63 6.79 -1.22
C ILE A 122 -6.05 6.47 -1.71
N THR A 123 -6.57 7.24 -2.68
CA THR A 123 -7.94 7.03 -3.21
C THR A 123 -8.11 5.65 -3.83
N THR A 124 -7.17 5.23 -4.67
CA THR A 124 -7.24 3.91 -5.31
C THR A 124 -7.07 2.78 -4.30
N ASN A 125 -6.14 2.91 -3.35
CA ASN A 125 -6.01 1.93 -2.27
C ASN A 125 -7.24 1.91 -1.35
N PHE A 126 -7.91 3.05 -1.13
CA PHE A 126 -9.17 3.13 -0.39
C PHE A 126 -10.27 2.34 -1.09
N MET A 127 -10.47 2.55 -2.39
CA MET A 127 -11.47 1.82 -3.17
C MET A 127 -11.25 0.30 -3.06
N VAL A 128 -10.01 -0.15 -3.22
CA VAL A 128 -9.70 -1.58 -3.15
C VAL A 128 -9.76 -2.11 -1.71
N ALA A 129 -9.35 -1.34 -0.71
CA ALA A 129 -9.46 -1.72 0.70
C ALA A 129 -10.91 -1.86 1.14
N ALA A 130 -11.79 -0.94 0.74
CA ALA A 130 -13.22 -1.02 1.00
C ALA A 130 -13.81 -2.29 0.39
N PHE A 131 -13.43 -2.61 -0.85
CA PHE A 131 -13.82 -3.86 -1.50
C PHE A 131 -13.25 -5.11 -0.79
N SER A 132 -12.00 -5.05 -0.31
CA SER A 132 -11.34 -6.13 0.44
C SER A 132 -12.04 -6.46 1.76
N VAL A 133 -12.76 -5.52 2.39
CA VAL A 133 -13.52 -5.79 3.62
C VAL A 133 -14.49 -6.95 3.41
N ILE A 134 -15.11 -7.06 2.23
CA ILE A 134 -16.00 -8.17 1.90
C ILE A 134 -15.21 -9.26 1.16
N PHE A 135 -14.54 -8.90 0.06
CA PHE A 135 -13.95 -9.83 -0.90
C PHE A 135 -12.43 -9.98 -0.77
N HIS A 136 -11.95 -10.16 0.45
CA HIS A 136 -10.52 -10.25 0.77
C HIS A 136 -9.72 -11.22 -0.15
N PRO A 137 -10.13 -12.49 -0.37
CA PRO A 137 -9.35 -13.41 -1.21
C PRO A 137 -9.27 -12.96 -2.68
N LEU A 138 -10.35 -12.36 -3.20
CA LEU A 138 -10.40 -11.87 -4.57
C LEU A 138 -9.40 -10.73 -4.78
N THR A 139 -9.32 -9.79 -3.84
CA THR A 139 -8.37 -8.67 -3.95
C THR A 139 -6.92 -9.09 -3.93
N ILE A 140 -6.58 -10.13 -3.15
CA ILE A 140 -5.25 -10.74 -3.15
C ILE A 140 -4.99 -11.41 -4.50
N ALA A 141 -5.94 -12.20 -5.00
CA ALA A 141 -5.79 -12.92 -6.27
C ALA A 141 -5.62 -11.98 -7.48
N LEU A 142 -6.39 -10.89 -7.54
CA LEU A 142 -6.28 -9.88 -8.60
C LEU A 142 -4.90 -9.22 -8.63
N TYR A 143 -4.34 -8.89 -7.47
CA TYR A 143 -2.98 -8.36 -7.40
C TYR A 143 -1.96 -9.39 -7.88
N GLU A 144 -2.06 -10.64 -7.39
CA GLU A 144 -1.10 -11.70 -7.71
C GLU A 144 -1.08 -11.99 -9.22
N ALA A 145 -2.25 -12.05 -9.87
CA ALA A 145 -2.38 -12.24 -11.31
C ALA A 145 -1.77 -11.09 -12.14
N ASN A 146 -1.83 -9.84 -11.66
CA ASN A 146 -1.27 -8.71 -12.38
C ASN A 146 0.24 -8.53 -12.13
N VAL A 147 0.74 -8.95 -10.97
CA VAL A 147 2.09 -8.57 -10.51
C VAL A 147 3.10 -9.72 -10.55
N PHE A 148 2.66 -10.95 -10.26
CA PHE A 148 3.55 -12.11 -10.16
C PHE A 148 3.46 -13.05 -11.37
N ASP A 149 2.45 -12.94 -12.21
CA ASP A 149 2.43 -13.68 -13.47
C ASP A 149 3.54 -13.21 -14.43
N LYS A 150 3.93 -14.09 -15.35
CA LYS A 150 5.00 -13.80 -16.31
C LYS A 150 4.54 -12.75 -17.32
N CYS A 151 5.16 -11.57 -17.27
CA CYS A 151 4.96 -10.51 -18.26
C CYS A 151 5.82 -10.74 -19.52
N ASN A 152 5.19 -10.77 -20.69
CA ASN A 152 5.87 -10.91 -21.98
C ASN A 152 5.73 -9.66 -22.85
N THR A 153 4.63 -8.93 -22.71
CA THR A 153 4.29 -7.76 -23.52
C THR A 153 4.48 -6.45 -22.76
N LYS A 154 4.57 -5.33 -23.48
CA LYS A 154 4.62 -3.98 -22.89
C LYS A 154 3.37 -3.68 -22.06
N MET A 155 2.20 -4.17 -22.50
CA MET A 155 0.93 -3.98 -21.78
C MET A 155 0.89 -4.77 -20.47
N ASP A 156 1.46 -5.97 -20.44
CA ASP A 156 1.57 -6.75 -19.20
C ASP A 156 2.37 -5.97 -18.15
N TYR A 157 3.50 -5.37 -18.55
CA TYR A 157 4.30 -4.54 -17.67
C TYR A 157 3.56 -3.26 -17.24
N PHE A 158 2.84 -2.60 -18.15
CA PHE A 158 2.00 -1.45 -17.83
C PHE A 158 1.00 -1.80 -16.72
N TYR A 159 0.20 -2.86 -16.89
CA TYR A 159 -0.79 -3.28 -15.89
C TYR A 159 -0.14 -3.72 -14.58
N LYS A 160 1.02 -4.39 -14.63
CA LYS A 160 1.81 -4.73 -13.44
C LYS A 160 2.17 -3.49 -12.63
N TYR A 161 2.70 -2.44 -13.26
CA TYR A 161 3.10 -1.23 -12.54
C TYR A 161 1.90 -0.40 -12.07
N ILE A 162 0.80 -0.36 -12.84
CA ILE A 162 -0.47 0.23 -12.39
C ILE A 162 -0.99 -0.51 -11.15
N ALA A 163 -0.99 -1.85 -11.15
CA ALA A 163 -1.44 -2.64 -10.00
C ALA A 163 -0.56 -2.43 -8.77
N ILE A 164 0.77 -2.38 -8.95
CA ILE A 164 1.71 -2.07 -7.86
C ILE A 164 1.38 -0.72 -7.21
N PHE A 165 1.15 0.32 -8.01
CA PHE A 165 0.83 1.66 -7.51
C PHE A 165 -0.55 1.72 -6.83
N THR A 166 -1.59 1.26 -7.52
CA THR A 166 -3.00 1.43 -7.09
C THR A 166 -3.43 0.47 -5.99
N THR A 167 -2.83 -0.72 -5.89
CA THR A 167 -3.30 -1.78 -4.98
C THR A 167 -2.20 -2.42 -4.15
N GLY A 168 -0.93 -2.03 -4.33
CA GLY A 168 0.19 -2.65 -3.62
C GLY A 168 0.14 -2.50 -2.11
N ILE A 169 -0.24 -1.32 -1.59
CA ILE A 169 -0.37 -1.10 -0.14
C ILE A 169 -1.48 -2.00 0.39
N ASN A 170 -2.64 -2.01 -0.27
CA ASN A 170 -3.75 -2.88 0.13
C ASN A 170 -3.36 -4.37 0.07
N TYR A 171 -2.73 -4.85 -1.00
CA TYR A 171 -2.28 -6.24 -1.11
C TYR A 171 -1.41 -6.65 0.08
N HIS A 172 -0.36 -5.88 0.39
CA HIS A 172 0.54 -6.22 1.48
C HIS A 172 -0.15 -6.18 2.85
N THR A 173 -1.05 -5.22 3.08
CA THR A 173 -1.87 -5.15 4.30
C THR A 173 -2.79 -6.37 4.41
N GLN A 174 -3.63 -6.64 3.40
CA GLN A 174 -4.57 -7.75 3.42
C GLN A 174 -3.83 -9.10 3.57
N GLN A 175 -2.68 -9.26 2.92
CA GLN A 175 -1.90 -10.49 3.05
C GLN A 175 -1.36 -10.70 4.47
N LEU A 176 -1.05 -9.64 5.22
CA LEU A 176 -0.75 -9.75 6.66
C LEU A 176 -2.01 -10.10 7.46
N LEU A 177 -3.13 -9.44 7.18
CA LEU A 177 -4.39 -9.68 7.89
C LEU A 177 -4.94 -11.10 7.66
N ARG A 178 -4.60 -11.74 6.54
CA ARG A 178 -4.93 -13.16 6.29
C ARG A 178 -4.34 -14.11 7.34
N SER A 179 -3.27 -13.71 8.02
CA SER A 179 -2.60 -14.54 9.04
C SER A 179 -3.24 -14.49 10.43
N VAL A 180 -4.20 -13.57 10.67
CA VAL A 180 -4.90 -13.43 11.94
C VAL A 180 -6.32 -14.05 11.89
N PRO A 181 -6.96 -14.35 13.03
CA PRO A 181 -8.32 -14.87 13.07
C PRO A 181 -9.33 -13.99 12.32
N LEU A 182 -10.35 -14.60 11.72
CA LEU A 182 -11.31 -13.94 10.82
C LEU A 182 -11.90 -12.63 11.37
N VAL A 183 -12.34 -12.64 12.63
CA VAL A 183 -12.95 -11.47 13.27
C VAL A 183 -11.94 -10.32 13.38
N ILE A 184 -10.72 -10.62 13.82
CA ILE A 184 -9.63 -9.63 13.94
C ILE A 184 -9.24 -9.12 12.55
N ASN A 185 -9.12 -10.01 11.56
CA ASN A 185 -8.85 -9.64 10.17
C ASN A 185 -9.87 -8.60 9.67
N LYS A 186 -11.17 -8.89 9.78
CA LYS A 186 -12.23 -7.99 9.32
C LYS A 186 -12.23 -6.66 10.07
N LEU A 187 -12.05 -6.67 11.39
CA LEU A 187 -11.93 -5.44 12.17
C LEU A 187 -10.74 -4.59 11.71
N LEU A 188 -9.56 -5.19 11.53
CA LEU A 188 -8.37 -4.48 11.08
C LEU A 188 -8.50 -3.99 9.63
N ALA A 189 -9.22 -4.71 8.77
CA ALA A 189 -9.52 -4.26 7.42
C ALA A 189 -10.41 -3.02 7.43
N VAL A 190 -11.43 -2.96 8.30
CA VAL A 190 -12.27 -1.77 8.49
C VAL A 190 -11.44 -0.61 9.04
N ILE A 191 -10.60 -0.84 10.05
CA ILE A 191 -9.70 0.18 10.59
C ILE A 191 -8.76 0.72 9.51
N PHE A 192 -8.24 -0.15 8.63
CA PHE A 192 -7.41 0.27 7.50
C PHE A 192 -8.18 1.19 6.53
N VAL A 193 -9.44 0.86 6.22
CA VAL A 193 -10.29 1.72 5.40
C VAL A 193 -10.52 3.09 6.06
N LEU A 194 -10.85 3.12 7.35
CA LEU A 194 -11.04 4.37 8.10
C LEU A 194 -9.76 5.21 8.14
N LEU A 195 -8.61 4.57 8.29
CA LEU A 195 -7.31 5.24 8.24
C LEU A 195 -7.07 5.87 6.85
N LEU A 196 -7.38 5.17 5.76
CA LEU A 196 -7.25 5.74 4.42
C LEU A 196 -8.20 6.92 4.21
N ILE A 197 -9.44 6.85 4.69
CA ILE A 197 -10.39 7.98 4.67
C ILE A 197 -9.79 9.17 5.43
N TRP A 198 -9.29 8.95 6.65
CA TRP A 198 -8.65 10.00 7.43
C TRP A 198 -7.46 10.63 6.69
N GLN A 199 -6.64 9.81 6.03
CA GLN A 199 -5.51 10.30 5.24
C GLN A 199 -5.98 11.12 4.03
N LEU A 200 -7.09 10.76 3.36
CA LEU A 200 -7.67 11.59 2.29
C LEU A 200 -8.07 12.98 2.82
N PHE A 201 -8.71 13.05 3.99
CA PHE A 201 -8.99 14.33 4.64
C PHE A 201 -7.70 15.08 4.99
N GLY A 202 -6.68 14.38 5.50
CA GLY A 202 -5.39 14.96 5.80
C GLY A 202 -4.72 15.61 4.59
N VAL A 203 -4.78 14.99 3.39
CA VAL A 203 -4.28 15.65 2.17
C VAL A 203 -5.03 16.95 1.89
N ASN A 204 -6.37 16.94 1.98
CA ASN A 204 -7.15 18.15 1.77
C ASN A 204 -6.83 19.24 2.80
N MET A 205 -6.59 18.90 4.06
CA MET A 205 -6.23 19.89 5.08
C MET A 205 -4.84 20.50 4.86
N ILE A 206 -3.91 19.78 4.22
CA ILE A 206 -2.57 20.32 3.91
C ILE A 206 -2.64 21.43 2.85
N PHE A 207 -3.55 21.31 1.88
CA PHE A 207 -3.62 22.15 0.68
C PHE A 207 -4.89 22.98 0.52
N GLY A 208 -5.91 22.74 1.35
CA GLY A 208 -7.21 23.38 1.24
C GLY A 208 -7.16 24.80 1.76
N ASP A 209 -7.82 25.71 1.02
CA ASP A 209 -8.18 27.05 1.52
C ASP A 209 -9.29 26.99 2.58
#